data_AF-A0A1C6WCN3-F1
#
_entry.id   AF-A0A1C6WCN3-F1
#
_cell.length_a   1.000
_cell.length_b   1.000
_cell.length_c   1.000
_cell.angle_alpha   90.00
_cell.angle_beta   90.00
_cell.angle_gamma   90.00
#
_symmetry.space_group_name_H-M   'P 1'
#
loop_
_entity.id
_entity.type
_entity.pdbx_description
1 polymer ?
#
loop_
_entity_poly.entity_id
_entity_poly.type
_entity_poly.pdbx_seq_one_letter_code
_entity_poly.pdbx_strand_id
1 'polypeptide(L)'
;MSKELCEGIKFADQNVVFDSGSQKYTFNDEILKAYCPNQNCDSESQKLSSSFIALLNNFKSIDKEKLENDKLAQYAILWFSSKIKENTKAGHGINDIYNTIIKNNSWFSEHSESIDDKKDMMNFNFMHLKNLYELLKGICDTINKCSDSSNTKECIKSAKKCGELYRRCLTSFPWEEGHCNPYCSVLSNLKKDYDKFRENNSDKNLPELKPPEGRENCENYCKSLTRILNAKESEIGGTKQVTTHNIGLLGQLRILTGINNGNKLLYIAIPFILIPIILGISYKYITYRQRKKLNSKKKYANDYKFVFYEPDLKTLYKY
;
A
#
# COMPACT_ATOMS: atom_id res chain seq x y z
N MET A 1 -5.30 14.61 -10.67
CA MET A 1 -5.74 13.55 -11.59
C MET A 1 -6.43 14.18 -12.78
N SER A 2 -6.05 13.82 -14.00
CA SER A 2 -6.71 14.28 -15.22
C SER A 2 -7.65 13.20 -15.78
N LYS A 3 -8.49 13.56 -16.75
CA LYS A 3 -9.39 12.63 -17.44
C LYS A 3 -8.59 11.61 -18.26
N GLU A 4 -7.54 12.06 -18.93
CA GLU A 4 -6.63 11.25 -19.75
C GLU A 4 -5.91 10.20 -18.89
N LEU A 5 -5.47 10.56 -17.68
CA LEU A 5 -4.87 9.60 -16.74
C LEU A 5 -5.88 8.49 -16.37
N CYS A 6 -7.14 8.86 -16.15
CA CYS A 6 -8.21 7.92 -15.90
C CYS A 6 -8.54 7.04 -17.10
N GLU A 7 -8.41 7.55 -18.31
CA GLU A 7 -8.52 6.76 -19.55
C GLU A 7 -7.38 5.75 -19.68
N GLY A 8 -6.14 6.12 -19.30
CA GLY A 8 -5.02 5.18 -19.22
C GLY A 8 -5.27 4.03 -18.24
N ILE A 9 -5.83 4.31 -17.06
CA ILE A 9 -6.24 3.27 -16.08
C ILE A 9 -7.32 2.37 -16.68
N LYS A 10 -8.35 2.97 -17.29
CA LYS A 10 -9.44 2.22 -17.94
C LYS A 10 -8.92 1.31 -19.05
N PHE A 11 -8.01 1.82 -19.89
CA PHE A 11 -7.35 1.06 -20.94
C PHE A 11 -6.63 -0.16 -20.36
N ALA A 12 -5.80 0.03 -19.32
CA ALA A 12 -5.08 -1.07 -18.69
C ALA A 12 -6.03 -2.08 -18.03
N ASP A 13 -7.17 -1.63 -17.49
CA ASP A 13 -8.20 -2.52 -16.93
C ASP A 13 -8.87 -3.39 -17.99
N GLN A 14 -9.15 -2.83 -19.16
CA GLN A 14 -9.84 -3.50 -20.27
C GLN A 14 -8.92 -4.42 -21.08
N ASN A 15 -7.63 -4.10 -21.12
CA ASN A 15 -6.67 -4.80 -21.98
C ASN A 15 -5.78 -5.81 -21.26
N VAL A 16 -5.81 -5.86 -19.92
CA VAL A 16 -5.16 -6.92 -19.13
C VAL A 16 -6.24 -7.69 -18.38
N VAL A 17 -6.66 -8.79 -18.98
CA VAL A 17 -7.77 -9.61 -18.49
C VAL A 17 -7.22 -10.90 -17.92
N PHE A 18 -7.70 -11.27 -16.74
CA PHE A 18 -7.37 -12.54 -16.10
C PHE A 18 -8.48 -13.54 -16.36
N ASP A 19 -8.13 -14.66 -17.00
CA ASP A 19 -9.04 -15.78 -17.19
C ASP A 19 -8.92 -16.78 -16.03
N SER A 20 -9.99 -16.91 -15.26
CA SER A 20 -10.01 -17.77 -14.06
C SER A 20 -9.96 -19.27 -14.36
N GLY A 21 -10.40 -19.70 -15.55
CA GLY A 21 -10.36 -21.11 -15.95
C GLY A 21 -8.94 -21.58 -16.26
N SER A 22 -8.22 -20.82 -17.09
CA SER A 22 -6.83 -21.11 -17.48
C SER A 22 -5.79 -20.58 -16.50
N GLN A 23 -6.17 -19.69 -15.58
CA GLN A 23 -5.28 -18.99 -14.64
C GLN A 23 -4.20 -18.16 -15.36
N LYS A 24 -4.56 -17.56 -16.50
CA LYS A 24 -3.65 -16.77 -17.36
C LYS A 24 -4.20 -15.37 -17.62
N TYR A 25 -3.29 -14.44 -17.87
CA TYR A 25 -3.58 -13.12 -18.40
C TYR A 25 -3.55 -13.15 -19.93
N THR A 26 -4.50 -12.44 -20.52
CA THR A 26 -4.56 -12.17 -21.96
C THR A 26 -4.47 -10.67 -22.20
N PHE A 27 -3.88 -10.33 -23.34
CA PHE A 27 -3.93 -8.99 -23.88
C PHE A 27 -5.05 -8.90 -24.89
N ASN A 28 -6.01 -8.00 -24.64
CA ASN A 28 -7.01 -7.67 -25.66
C ASN A 28 -6.46 -6.68 -26.69
N ASP A 29 -5.38 -5.99 -26.36
CA ASP A 29 -4.66 -5.09 -27.26
C ASP A 29 -3.18 -5.45 -27.30
N GLU A 30 -2.68 -5.70 -28.52
CA GLU A 30 -1.30 -6.10 -28.76
C GLU A 30 -0.29 -4.98 -28.53
N ILE A 31 -0.69 -3.71 -28.38
CA ILE A 31 0.22 -2.61 -28.05
C ILE A 31 0.99 -2.87 -26.75
N LEU A 32 0.39 -3.62 -25.83
CA LEU A 32 1.03 -4.05 -24.59
C LEU A 32 2.20 -5.00 -24.84
N LYS A 33 2.33 -5.62 -26.03
CA LYS A 33 3.49 -6.45 -26.40
C LYS A 33 4.74 -5.61 -26.70
N ALA A 34 4.58 -4.34 -27.06
CA ALA A 34 5.71 -3.45 -27.40
C ALA A 34 6.68 -3.24 -26.22
N TYR A 35 6.21 -3.44 -24.98
CA TYR A 35 7.02 -3.31 -23.77
C TYR A 35 7.54 -4.65 -23.22
N CYS A 36 7.32 -5.75 -23.95
CA CYS A 36 7.84 -7.06 -23.61
C CYS A 36 9.30 -7.23 -24.07
N PRO A 37 10.11 -8.06 -23.39
CA PRO A 37 11.39 -8.51 -23.93
C PRO A 37 11.18 -9.16 -25.30
N ASN A 38 11.96 -8.77 -26.31
CA ASN A 38 11.81 -9.25 -27.70
C ASN A 38 10.38 -9.13 -28.26
N GLN A 39 9.58 -8.19 -27.75
CA GLN A 39 8.15 -8.01 -28.09
C GLN A 39 7.28 -9.25 -27.82
N ASN A 40 7.74 -10.15 -26.94
CA ASN A 40 7.01 -11.35 -26.57
C ASN A 40 6.91 -11.51 -25.04
N CYS A 41 5.69 -11.69 -24.54
CA CYS A 41 5.38 -11.88 -23.13
C CYS A 41 4.88 -13.32 -22.89
N ASP A 42 5.81 -14.27 -22.90
CA ASP A 42 5.54 -15.69 -22.71
C ASP A 42 4.98 -15.97 -21.31
N SER A 43 5.55 -15.33 -20.29
CA SER A 43 5.14 -15.53 -18.90
C SER A 43 4.07 -14.55 -18.43
N GLU A 44 3.33 -14.94 -17.40
CA GLU A 44 2.34 -14.07 -16.73
C GLU A 44 3.02 -12.85 -16.08
N SER A 45 4.25 -13.03 -15.58
CA SER A 45 5.02 -11.94 -15.02
C SER A 45 5.47 -10.94 -16.07
N GLN A 46 5.87 -11.41 -17.26
CA GLN A 46 6.20 -10.54 -18.38
C GLN A 46 4.97 -9.76 -18.83
N LYS A 47 3.80 -10.39 -18.96
CA LYS A 47 2.56 -9.70 -19.33
C LYS A 47 2.22 -8.56 -18.36
N LEU A 48 2.25 -8.84 -17.06
CA LEU A 48 1.99 -7.82 -16.04
C LEU A 48 3.06 -6.72 -16.00
N SER A 49 4.34 -7.09 -16.15
CA SER A 49 5.46 -6.12 -16.17
C SER A 49 5.36 -5.19 -17.37
N SER A 50 5.10 -5.76 -18.55
CA SER A 50 4.93 -5.02 -19.80
C SER A 50 3.77 -4.03 -19.69
N SER A 51 2.65 -4.48 -19.13
CA SER A 51 1.47 -3.64 -18.91
C SER A 51 1.71 -2.52 -17.91
N PHE A 52 2.43 -2.81 -16.82
CA PHE A 52 2.83 -1.81 -15.84
C PHE A 52 3.73 -0.74 -16.48
N ILE A 53 4.71 -1.14 -17.29
CA ILE A 53 5.60 -0.22 -18.02
C ILE A 53 4.80 0.62 -19.03
N ALA A 54 3.89 -0.01 -19.78
CA ALA A 54 3.01 0.68 -20.74
C ALA A 54 2.18 1.77 -20.04
N LEU A 55 1.53 1.42 -18.92
CA LEU A 55 0.72 2.34 -18.13
C LEU A 55 1.56 3.49 -17.57
N LEU A 56 2.74 3.20 -17.03
CA LEU A 56 3.64 4.23 -16.50
C LEU A 56 4.13 5.19 -17.59
N ASN A 57 4.47 4.67 -18.77
CA ASN A 57 4.88 5.49 -19.91
C ASN A 57 3.73 6.34 -20.46
N ASN A 58 2.51 5.80 -20.49
CA ASN A 58 1.31 6.54 -20.84
C ASN A 58 1.06 7.71 -19.85
N PHE A 59 1.17 7.48 -18.55
CA PHE A 59 1.05 8.55 -17.57
C PHE A 59 2.10 9.64 -17.76
N LYS A 60 3.36 9.26 -18.01
CA LYS A 60 4.46 10.20 -18.25
C LYS A 60 4.27 11.01 -19.53
N SER A 61 3.62 10.47 -20.56
CA SER A 61 3.40 11.19 -21.82
C SER A 61 2.22 12.17 -21.75
N ILE A 62 1.19 11.84 -20.97
CA ILE A 62 0.03 12.70 -20.68
C ILE A 62 0.48 13.92 -19.89
N ASP A 63 1.33 13.70 -18.90
CA ASP A 63 1.66 14.72 -17.92
C ASP A 63 3.01 15.39 -18.22
N LYS A 64 2.98 16.30 -19.19
CA LYS A 64 4.12 17.14 -19.57
C LYS A 64 4.50 18.17 -18.49
N GLU A 65 3.66 18.35 -17.46
CA GLU A 65 3.82 19.35 -16.39
C GLU A 65 4.48 18.82 -15.10
N LYS A 66 4.99 17.58 -15.08
CA LYS A 66 5.67 16.96 -13.93
C LYS A 66 4.79 16.83 -12.67
N LEU A 67 3.68 16.08 -12.71
CA LEU A 67 3.31 15.28 -11.53
C LEU A 67 4.59 14.62 -11.03
N GLU A 68 4.79 14.65 -9.71
CA GLU A 68 5.90 13.95 -9.10
C GLU A 68 5.90 12.52 -9.63
N ASN A 69 7.01 12.10 -10.25
CA ASN A 69 7.14 10.76 -10.85
C ASN A 69 6.68 9.66 -9.89
N ASP A 70 6.83 9.89 -8.59
CA ASP A 70 6.36 9.03 -7.52
C ASP A 70 4.85 8.89 -7.45
N LYS A 71 4.07 9.94 -7.69
CA LYS A 71 2.60 9.85 -7.70
C LYS A 71 2.07 9.07 -8.90
N LEU A 72 2.65 9.26 -10.09
CA LEU A 72 2.29 8.46 -11.27
C LEU A 72 2.61 6.98 -11.06
N ALA A 73 3.79 6.70 -10.49
CA ALA A 73 4.16 5.35 -10.13
C ALA A 73 3.21 4.76 -9.09
N GLN A 74 2.81 5.52 -8.06
CA GLN A 74 1.81 5.07 -7.08
C GLN A 74 0.54 4.57 -7.75
N TYR A 75 0.00 5.29 -8.75
CA TYR A 75 -1.22 4.88 -9.45
C TYR A 75 -1.02 3.63 -10.30
N ALA A 76 0.13 3.51 -10.99
CA ALA A 76 0.48 2.30 -11.72
C ALA A 76 0.64 1.09 -10.78
N ILE A 77 1.19 1.31 -9.59
CA ILE A 77 1.35 0.29 -8.54
C ILE A 77 -0.01 -0.11 -7.96
N LEU A 78 -0.93 0.83 -7.75
CA LEU A 78 -2.31 0.51 -7.36
C LEU A 78 -2.99 -0.37 -8.41
N TRP A 79 -2.91 0.01 -9.69
CA TRP A 79 -3.43 -0.82 -10.78
C TRP A 79 -2.83 -2.22 -10.74
N PHE A 80 -1.51 -2.32 -10.66
CA PHE A 80 -0.80 -3.60 -10.61
C PHE A 80 -1.24 -4.44 -9.39
N SER A 81 -1.39 -3.83 -8.21
CA SER A 81 -1.88 -4.49 -6.99
C SER A 81 -3.23 -5.16 -7.17
N SER A 82 -4.12 -4.51 -7.92
CA SER A 82 -5.46 -5.02 -8.18
C SER A 82 -5.48 -6.22 -9.11
N LYS A 83 -4.45 -6.33 -9.97
CA LYS A 83 -4.30 -7.42 -10.92
C LYS A 83 -3.69 -8.64 -10.27
N ILE A 84 -2.80 -8.49 -9.28
CA ILE A 84 -2.24 -9.62 -8.54
C ILE A 84 -3.38 -10.45 -7.92
N LYS A 85 -3.45 -11.74 -8.28
CA LYS A 85 -4.39 -12.71 -7.72
C LYS A 85 -3.65 -13.68 -6.80
N GLU A 86 -4.16 -13.83 -5.59
CA GLU A 86 -3.75 -14.89 -4.66
C GLU A 86 -3.87 -16.25 -5.38
N ASN A 87 -2.80 -17.06 -5.32
CA ASN A 87 -2.70 -18.40 -5.93
C ASN A 87 -2.47 -18.50 -7.45
N THR A 88 -2.20 -17.39 -8.15
CA THR A 88 -1.68 -17.52 -9.52
C THR A 88 -0.25 -18.06 -9.51
N LYS A 89 0.10 -18.92 -10.48
CA LYS A 89 1.49 -19.34 -10.76
C LYS A 89 2.44 -18.16 -11.02
N ALA A 90 1.90 -16.93 -11.10
CA ALA A 90 2.63 -15.68 -11.04
C ALA A 90 3.47 -15.53 -9.75
N GLY A 91 3.24 -16.31 -8.69
CA GLY A 91 4.08 -16.33 -7.48
C GLY A 91 5.58 -16.44 -7.75
N HIS A 92 5.99 -17.16 -8.80
CA HIS A 92 7.40 -17.26 -9.20
C HIS A 92 7.95 -16.00 -9.89
N GLY A 93 7.11 -15.17 -10.51
CA GLY A 93 7.50 -13.97 -11.25
C GLY A 93 7.06 -12.65 -10.61
N ILE A 94 6.34 -12.69 -9.48
CA ILE A 94 6.06 -11.52 -8.64
C ILE A 94 7.37 -10.85 -8.20
N ASN A 95 8.41 -11.63 -7.91
CA ASN A 95 9.74 -11.12 -7.60
C ASN A 95 10.34 -10.32 -8.77
N ASP A 96 10.18 -10.78 -10.01
CA ASP A 96 10.66 -10.06 -11.19
C ASP A 96 9.92 -8.74 -11.41
N ILE A 97 8.61 -8.75 -11.13
CA ILE A 97 7.80 -7.54 -11.20
C ILE A 97 8.19 -6.56 -10.09
N TYR A 98 8.39 -7.03 -8.85
CA TYR A 98 8.88 -6.19 -7.76
C TYR A 98 10.26 -5.62 -8.07
N ASN A 99 11.16 -6.43 -8.61
CA ASN A 99 12.47 -5.94 -9.06
C ASN A 99 12.32 -4.85 -10.13
N THR A 100 11.37 -5.02 -11.07
CA THR A 100 11.04 -4.01 -12.08
C THR A 100 10.51 -2.72 -11.45
N ILE A 101 9.60 -2.81 -10.47
CA ILE A 101 9.05 -1.64 -9.78
C ILE A 101 10.15 -0.94 -8.96
N ILE A 102 10.96 -1.69 -8.21
CA ILE A 102 12.07 -1.15 -7.40
C ILE A 102 13.12 -0.47 -8.27
N LYS A 103 13.50 -1.06 -9.43
CA LYS A 103 14.49 -0.46 -10.34
C LYS A 103 14.00 0.83 -10.97
N ASN A 104 12.71 0.90 -11.30
CA ASN A 104 12.14 2.01 -12.05
C ASN A 104 11.51 3.09 -11.16
N ASN A 105 11.48 2.91 -9.83
CA ASN A 105 10.82 3.85 -8.94
C ASN A 105 11.41 3.90 -7.52
N SER A 106 11.69 5.12 -7.06
CA SER A 106 12.31 5.44 -5.77
C SER A 106 11.35 5.45 -4.57
N TRP A 107 10.03 5.50 -4.80
CA TRP A 107 9.03 5.63 -3.72
C TRP A 107 9.12 4.53 -2.64
N PHE A 108 9.41 3.29 -3.05
CA PHE A 108 9.65 2.19 -2.11
C PHE A 108 11.06 2.18 -1.53
N SER A 109 12.00 2.87 -2.18
CA SER A 109 13.41 2.92 -1.76
C SER A 109 13.65 3.81 -0.55
N GLU A 110 12.81 4.84 -0.34
CA GLU A 110 12.96 5.79 0.77
C GLU A 110 12.60 5.20 2.14
N HIS A 111 11.85 4.10 2.16
CA HIS A 111 11.25 3.55 3.39
C HIS A 111 11.85 2.21 3.83
N SER A 112 12.98 1.79 3.25
CA SER A 112 13.59 0.49 3.54
C SER A 112 15.08 0.41 3.19
N GLU A 113 15.86 -0.23 4.07
CA GLU A 113 17.31 -0.32 3.96
C GLU A 113 17.78 -1.46 3.04
N SER A 114 16.98 -2.53 2.88
CA SER A 114 17.33 -3.70 2.05
C SER A 114 16.29 -4.03 0.97
N ILE A 115 16.71 -4.74 -0.09
CA ILE A 115 15.81 -5.23 -1.14
C ILE A 115 14.75 -6.19 -0.58
N ASP A 116 15.10 -7.00 0.42
CA ASP A 116 14.16 -7.92 1.04
C ASP A 116 13.11 -7.17 1.87
N ASP A 117 13.51 -6.11 2.58
CA ASP A 117 12.55 -5.26 3.30
C ASP A 117 11.63 -4.50 2.32
N LYS A 118 12.13 -4.12 1.13
CA LYS A 118 11.30 -3.57 0.04
C LYS A 118 10.25 -4.55 -0.41
N LYS A 119 10.64 -5.82 -0.62
CA LYS A 119 9.74 -6.89 -1.04
C LYS A 119 8.73 -7.24 0.03
N ASP A 120 9.14 -7.31 1.29
CA ASP A 120 8.25 -7.55 2.43
C ASP A 120 7.22 -6.41 2.58
N MET A 121 7.69 -5.15 2.48
CA MET A 121 6.82 -3.97 2.47
C MET A 121 5.87 -4.00 1.27
N MET A 122 6.37 -4.29 0.07
CA MET A 122 5.55 -4.44 -1.13
C MET A 122 4.49 -5.52 -0.91
N ASN A 123 4.85 -6.74 -0.53
CA ASN A 123 3.93 -7.85 -0.29
C ASN A 123 2.80 -7.47 0.67
N PHE A 124 3.16 -6.92 1.84
CA PHE A 124 2.18 -6.48 2.84
C PHE A 124 1.26 -5.42 2.26
N ASN A 125 1.82 -4.39 1.63
CA ASN A 125 1.01 -3.30 1.08
C ASN A 125 0.15 -3.78 -0.07
N PHE A 126 0.67 -4.59 -1.00
CA PHE A 126 -0.05 -5.09 -2.17
C PHE A 126 -1.37 -5.77 -1.82
N MET A 127 -1.41 -6.54 -0.73
CA MET A 127 -2.65 -7.16 -0.22
C MET A 127 -3.70 -6.12 0.22
N HIS A 128 -3.26 -4.94 0.66
CA HIS A 128 -4.12 -3.89 1.19
C HIS A 128 -4.32 -2.68 0.25
N LEU A 129 -3.56 -2.60 -0.85
CA LEU A 129 -3.67 -1.54 -1.87
C LEU A 129 -4.95 -1.67 -2.72
N LYS A 130 -5.60 -2.84 -2.74
CA LYS A 130 -6.83 -3.04 -3.52
C LYS A 130 -7.91 -2.00 -3.22
N ASN A 131 -8.11 -1.65 -1.94
CA ASN A 131 -9.10 -0.62 -1.56
C ASN A 131 -8.69 0.78 -2.03
N LEU A 132 -7.38 1.09 -2.06
CA LEU A 132 -6.89 2.34 -2.64
C LEU A 132 -7.07 2.37 -4.15
N TYR A 133 -6.93 1.24 -4.84
CA TYR A 133 -7.25 1.14 -6.27
C TYR A 133 -8.74 1.33 -6.54
N GLU A 134 -9.62 0.76 -5.72
CA GLU A 134 -11.06 1.02 -5.83
C GLU A 134 -11.38 2.52 -5.62
N LEU A 135 -10.71 3.17 -4.66
CA LEU A 135 -10.84 4.62 -4.48
C LEU A 135 -10.34 5.40 -5.72
N LEU A 136 -9.18 5.05 -6.27
CA LEU A 136 -8.65 5.63 -7.51
C LEU A 136 -9.68 5.52 -8.65
N LYS A 137 -10.26 4.34 -8.84
CA LYS A 137 -11.33 4.13 -9.84
C LYS A 137 -12.57 4.96 -9.54
N GLY A 138 -12.99 5.05 -8.29
CA GLY A 138 -14.11 5.91 -7.89
C GLY A 138 -13.86 7.37 -8.25
N ILE A 139 -12.65 7.88 -8.01
CA ILE A 139 -12.26 9.25 -8.38
C ILE A 139 -12.36 9.42 -9.90
N CYS A 140 -11.82 8.47 -10.67
CA CYS A 140 -11.92 8.48 -12.13
C CYS A 140 -13.36 8.44 -12.67
N ASP A 141 -14.21 7.58 -12.09
CA ASP A 141 -15.63 7.52 -12.43
C ASP A 141 -16.33 8.86 -12.17
N THR A 142 -15.95 9.53 -11.08
CA THR A 142 -16.49 10.84 -10.71
C THR A 142 -16.02 11.91 -11.70
N ILE A 143 -14.73 11.98 -12.01
CA ILE A 143 -14.19 12.89 -13.02
C ILE A 143 -14.94 12.73 -14.35
N ASN A 144 -15.12 11.49 -14.81
CA ASN A 144 -15.81 11.20 -16.06
C ASN A 144 -17.28 11.66 -16.03
N LYS A 145 -18.05 11.26 -15.00
CA LYS A 145 -19.47 11.63 -14.88
C LYS A 145 -19.71 13.11 -14.67
N CYS A 146 -18.74 13.80 -14.11
CA CYS A 146 -18.81 15.24 -13.88
C CYS A 146 -18.28 16.06 -15.07
N SER A 147 -17.70 15.43 -16.10
CA SER A 147 -17.19 16.15 -17.27
C SER A 147 -18.29 16.70 -18.18
N ASP A 148 -19.47 16.09 -18.17
CA ASP A 148 -20.66 16.57 -18.89
C ASP A 148 -21.57 17.39 -17.97
N SER A 149 -21.94 18.61 -18.38
CA SER A 149 -22.78 19.52 -17.60
C SER A 149 -24.20 19.00 -17.35
N SER A 150 -24.71 18.12 -18.22
CA SER A 150 -26.04 17.50 -18.10
C SER A 150 -26.13 16.41 -17.02
N ASN A 151 -24.99 15.89 -16.53
CA ASN A 151 -24.92 14.72 -15.67
C ASN A 151 -24.80 15.05 -14.16
N THR A 152 -25.25 16.23 -13.71
CA THR A 152 -25.06 16.72 -12.33
C THR A 152 -25.48 15.71 -11.24
N LYS A 153 -26.64 15.05 -11.40
CA LYS A 153 -27.14 14.07 -10.43
C LYS A 153 -26.24 12.84 -10.34
N GLU A 154 -25.74 12.34 -11.46
CA GLU A 154 -24.84 11.19 -11.50
C GLU A 154 -23.44 11.54 -10.98
N CYS A 155 -22.96 12.74 -11.31
CA CYS A 155 -21.73 13.32 -10.80
C CYS A 155 -21.75 13.35 -9.26
N ILE A 156 -22.78 13.94 -8.64
CA ILE A 156 -22.94 13.98 -7.18
C ILE A 156 -23.04 12.57 -6.58
N LYS A 157 -23.79 11.66 -7.22
CA LYS A 157 -23.92 10.27 -6.76
C LYS A 157 -22.56 9.55 -6.77
N SER A 158 -21.76 9.76 -7.82
CA SER A 158 -20.40 9.19 -7.93
C SER A 158 -19.48 9.76 -6.86
N ALA A 159 -19.52 11.07 -6.64
CA ALA A 159 -18.72 11.74 -5.61
C ALA A 159 -19.07 11.26 -4.18
N LYS A 160 -20.35 10.98 -3.88
CA LYS A 160 -20.76 10.35 -2.61
C LYS A 160 -20.16 8.95 -2.45
N LYS A 161 -20.16 8.14 -3.52
CA LYS A 161 -19.53 6.82 -3.54
C LYS A 161 -18.00 6.91 -3.31
N CYS A 162 -17.31 7.93 -3.83
CA CYS A 162 -15.92 8.20 -3.48
C CYS A 162 -15.71 8.40 -1.98
N GLY A 163 -16.61 9.14 -1.32
CA GLY A 163 -16.60 9.31 0.13
C GLY A 163 -16.67 7.99 0.90
N GLU A 164 -17.51 7.06 0.44
CA GLU A 164 -17.62 5.71 1.03
C GLU A 164 -16.35 4.89 0.83
N LEU A 165 -15.76 4.93 -0.38
CA LEU A 165 -14.51 4.24 -0.70
C LEU A 165 -13.34 4.80 0.13
N TYR A 166 -13.27 6.12 0.30
CA TYR A 166 -12.26 6.78 1.13
C TYR A 166 -12.35 6.32 2.60
N ARG A 167 -13.56 6.27 3.16
CA ARG A 167 -13.77 5.76 4.53
C ARG A 167 -13.40 4.29 4.64
N ARG A 168 -13.67 3.48 3.61
CA ARG A 168 -13.25 2.07 3.57
C ARG A 168 -11.74 1.92 3.61
N CYS A 169 -10.98 2.74 2.89
CA CYS A 169 -9.50 2.73 2.97
C CYS A 169 -9.03 2.91 4.40
N LEU A 170 -9.63 3.85 5.12
CA LEU A 170 -9.34 4.06 6.53
C LEU A 170 -9.73 2.83 7.36
N THR A 171 -10.95 2.30 7.27
CA THR A 171 -11.45 1.28 8.22
C THR A 171 -10.96 -0.14 7.97
N SER A 172 -10.54 -0.46 6.75
CA SER A 172 -10.15 -1.83 6.36
C SER A 172 -8.66 -2.11 6.46
N PHE A 173 -7.82 -1.08 6.58
CA PHE A 173 -6.38 -1.27 6.65
C PHE A 173 -5.98 -1.79 8.05
N PRO A 174 -5.14 -2.83 8.16
CA PRO A 174 -4.73 -3.39 9.44
C PRO A 174 -3.64 -2.54 10.11
N TRP A 175 -4.06 -1.41 10.67
CA TRP A 175 -3.14 -0.41 11.21
C TRP A 175 -2.21 -0.95 12.30
N GLU A 176 -2.68 -1.90 13.12
CA GLU A 176 -1.94 -2.46 14.25
C GLU A 176 -0.61 -3.12 13.84
N GLU A 177 -0.45 -3.47 12.56
CA GLU A 177 0.77 -4.05 12.01
C GLU A 177 1.87 -3.01 11.73
N GLY A 178 1.58 -1.71 11.94
CA GLY A 178 2.59 -0.64 11.95
C GLY A 178 3.10 -0.20 10.58
N HIS A 179 2.44 -0.60 9.50
CA HIS A 179 2.84 -0.28 8.12
C HIS A 179 2.08 0.93 7.56
N CYS A 180 2.26 2.08 8.19
CA CYS A 180 1.60 3.31 7.79
C CYS A 180 2.03 3.83 6.42
N ASN A 181 3.34 3.81 6.17
CA ASN A 181 3.89 4.10 4.86
C ASN A 181 4.20 2.80 4.11
N PRO A 182 3.94 2.77 2.80
CA PRO A 182 3.63 3.92 1.97
C PRO A 182 2.11 4.13 1.76
N TYR A 183 1.25 3.36 2.43
CA TYR A 183 -0.22 3.43 2.32
C TYR A 183 -0.80 4.84 2.52
N CYS A 184 -0.42 5.54 3.60
CA CYS A 184 -0.92 6.89 3.86
C CYS A 184 -0.48 7.91 2.82
N SER A 185 0.73 7.77 2.27
CA SER A 185 1.21 8.62 1.18
C SER A 185 0.28 8.52 -0.04
N VAL A 186 -0.09 7.30 -0.44
CA VAL A 186 -1.04 7.09 -1.55
C VAL A 186 -2.41 7.66 -1.24
N LEU A 187 -2.95 7.35 -0.05
CA LEU A 187 -4.29 7.82 0.34
C LEU A 187 -4.36 9.35 0.37
N SER A 188 -3.31 10.01 0.85
CA SER A 188 -3.16 11.47 0.85
C SER A 188 -3.18 12.04 -0.56
N ASN A 189 -2.41 11.44 -1.47
CA ASN A 189 -2.32 11.86 -2.85
C ASN A 189 -3.66 11.69 -3.61
N LEU A 190 -4.36 10.57 -3.40
CA LEU A 190 -5.72 10.37 -3.93
C LEU A 190 -6.69 11.42 -3.38
N LYS A 191 -6.63 11.73 -2.09
CA LYS A 191 -7.47 12.76 -1.46
C LYS A 191 -7.20 14.14 -2.08
N LYS A 192 -5.93 14.54 -2.18
CA LYS A 192 -5.51 15.82 -2.80
C LYS A 192 -6.00 15.94 -4.24
N ASP A 193 -5.90 14.86 -5.00
CA ASP A 193 -6.35 14.82 -6.38
C ASP A 193 -7.88 15.02 -6.50
N TYR A 194 -8.65 14.40 -5.62
CA TYR A 194 -10.10 14.62 -5.53
C TYR A 194 -10.44 16.04 -5.06
N ASP A 195 -9.73 16.57 -4.06
CA ASP A 195 -9.95 17.92 -3.54
C ASP A 195 -9.72 18.97 -4.64
N LYS A 196 -8.61 18.86 -5.39
CA LYS A 196 -8.34 19.73 -6.55
C LYS A 196 -9.43 19.63 -7.61
N PHE A 197 -9.91 18.42 -7.89
CA PHE A 197 -11.02 18.21 -8.82
C PHE A 197 -12.32 18.89 -8.33
N ARG A 198 -12.65 18.73 -7.04
CA ARG A 198 -13.81 19.37 -6.41
C ARG A 198 -13.71 20.90 -6.48
N GLU A 199 -12.56 21.47 -6.17
CA GLU A 199 -12.34 22.93 -6.19
C GLU A 199 -12.58 23.51 -7.60
N ASN A 200 -12.09 22.82 -8.63
CA ASN A 200 -12.33 23.17 -10.04
C ASN A 200 -13.79 22.98 -10.49
N ASN A 201 -14.63 22.34 -9.68
CA ASN A 201 -16.05 22.05 -9.93
C ASN A 201 -16.92 22.53 -8.75
N SER A 202 -16.56 23.68 -8.18
CA SER A 202 -17.19 24.25 -6.98
C SER A 202 -18.69 24.52 -7.17
N ASP A 203 -19.12 24.80 -8.39
CA ASP A 203 -20.53 24.95 -8.80
C ASP A 203 -21.37 23.69 -8.53
N LYS A 204 -20.75 22.51 -8.54
CA LYS A 204 -21.44 21.21 -8.39
C LYS A 204 -21.64 20.78 -6.95
N ASN A 205 -21.11 21.52 -5.97
CA ASN A 205 -21.24 21.23 -4.54
C ASN A 205 -20.88 19.78 -4.17
N LEU A 206 -19.75 19.27 -4.71
CA LEU A 206 -19.34 17.88 -4.45
C LEU A 206 -18.94 17.68 -2.98
N PRO A 207 -19.25 16.53 -2.38
CA PRO A 207 -18.93 16.25 -0.98
C PRO A 207 -17.41 16.20 -0.73
N GLU A 208 -16.98 16.59 0.46
CA GLU A 208 -15.61 16.39 0.92
C GLU A 208 -15.33 14.93 1.30
N LEU A 209 -14.09 14.48 1.07
CA LEU A 209 -13.62 13.19 1.59
C LEU A 209 -13.24 13.35 3.06
N LYS A 210 -14.20 13.07 3.95
CA LYS A 210 -14.01 13.12 5.40
C LYS A 210 -13.80 11.74 5.99
N PRO A 211 -12.88 11.59 6.97
CA PRO A 211 -12.82 10.40 7.81
C PRO A 211 -14.17 10.10 8.47
N PRO A 212 -14.40 8.85 8.91
CA PRO A 212 -15.49 8.53 9.83
C PRO A 212 -15.46 9.43 11.08
N GLU A 213 -16.62 9.65 11.69
CA GLU A 213 -16.72 10.43 12.93
C GLU A 213 -15.83 9.82 14.03
N GLY A 214 -15.17 10.69 14.80
CA GLY A 214 -14.23 10.27 15.85
C GLY A 214 -12.91 9.72 15.33
N ARG A 215 -12.66 9.73 14.01
CA ARG A 215 -11.43 9.22 13.42
C ARG A 215 -10.56 10.31 12.82
N GLU A 216 -9.26 10.25 13.12
CA GLU A 216 -8.24 11.07 12.48
C GLU A 216 -8.01 10.68 11.00
N ASN A 217 -7.40 11.59 10.24
CA ASN A 217 -6.85 11.26 8.93
C ASN A 217 -5.70 10.23 9.06
N CYS A 218 -5.29 9.69 7.91
CA CYS A 218 -4.29 8.62 7.84
C CYS A 218 -2.99 8.99 8.56
N GLU A 219 -2.46 10.17 8.27
CA GLU A 219 -1.17 10.65 8.76
C GLU A 219 -1.17 10.90 10.27
N ASN A 220 -2.22 11.54 10.78
CA ASN A 220 -2.37 11.80 12.21
C ASN A 220 -2.57 10.50 12.99
N TYR A 221 -3.44 9.62 12.50
CA TYR A 221 -3.65 8.31 13.10
C TYR A 221 -2.34 7.52 13.16
N CYS A 222 -1.55 7.56 12.09
CA CYS A 222 -0.25 6.92 12.03
C CYS A 222 0.78 7.53 12.97
N LYS A 223 0.82 8.86 13.12
CA LYS A 223 1.67 9.52 14.12
C LYS A 223 1.31 9.07 15.55
N SER A 224 0.02 9.00 15.84
CA SER A 224 -0.51 8.54 17.14
C SER A 224 -0.12 7.08 17.39
N LEU A 225 -0.30 6.21 16.39
CA LEU A 225 0.08 4.80 16.49
C LEU A 225 1.59 4.60 16.71
N THR A 226 2.44 5.30 15.96
CA THR A 226 3.91 5.20 16.11
C THR A 226 4.35 5.57 17.53
N ARG A 227 3.76 6.62 18.13
CA ARG A 227 4.05 6.98 19.53
C ARG A 227 3.70 5.85 20.49
N ILE A 228 2.53 5.21 20.30
CA ILE A 228 2.09 4.09 21.13
C ILE A 228 3.03 2.89 20.99
N LEU A 229 3.43 2.53 19.76
CA LEU A 229 4.33 1.41 19.50
C LEU A 229 5.72 1.65 20.12
N ASN A 230 6.26 2.86 19.98
CA ASN A 230 7.57 3.22 20.55
C ASN A 230 7.56 3.20 22.09
N ALA A 231 6.47 3.65 22.72
CA ALA A 231 6.30 3.58 24.17
C ALA A 231 6.30 2.12 24.67
N LYS A 232 5.59 1.23 23.98
CA LYS A 232 5.56 -0.22 24.30
C LYS A 232 6.93 -0.88 24.14
N GLU A 233 7.69 -0.54 23.10
CA GLU A 233 9.05 -1.09 22.92
C GLU A 233 10.02 -0.64 24.03
N SER A 234 9.87 0.57 24.54
CA SER A 234 10.69 1.11 25.62
C SER A 234 10.42 0.45 26.97
N GLU A 235 9.16 0.10 27.27
CA GLU A 235 8.81 -0.68 28.48
C GLU A 235 9.39 -2.10 28.45
N ILE A 236 9.43 -2.73 27.28
CA ILE A 236 10.00 -4.08 27.08
C ILE A 236 11.54 -4.05 27.13
N GLY A 237 12.17 -2.97 26.66
CA GLY A 237 13.63 -2.79 26.74
C GLY A 237 14.16 -2.42 28.13
N GLY A 238 13.30 -1.89 29.01
CA GLY A 238 13.65 -1.42 30.35
C GLY A 238 13.60 -2.49 31.46
N THR A 239 13.06 -3.68 31.21
CA THR A 239 12.96 -4.74 32.24
C THR A 239 14.18 -5.67 32.23
N LYS A 240 15.33 -5.14 32.66
CA LYS A 240 16.32 -5.95 33.40
C LYS A 240 15.99 -5.82 34.90
N GLN A 241 15.49 -6.92 35.45
CA GLN A 241 15.23 -7.22 36.87
C GLN A 241 15.60 -6.14 37.90
N VAL A 242 14.61 -5.61 38.62
CA VAL A 242 14.48 -5.67 40.09
C VAL A 242 13.00 -5.63 40.45
N THR A 243 12.61 -6.47 41.40
CA THR A 243 11.26 -6.70 41.93
C THR A 243 10.69 -5.50 42.72
N THR A 244 9.35 -5.52 42.85
CA THR A 244 8.46 -4.95 43.88
C THR A 244 7.82 -3.57 43.68
N HIS A 245 6.48 -3.62 43.59
CA HIS A 245 5.44 -2.66 43.96
C HIS A 245 5.68 -1.14 43.78
N ASN A 246 4.94 -0.52 42.86
CA ASN A 246 3.70 0.17 43.22
C ASN A 246 2.92 0.65 41.98
N ILE A 247 1.61 0.48 42.09
CA ILE A 247 0.57 0.91 41.16
C ILE A 247 0.48 2.44 41.21
N GLY A 248 0.48 3.10 40.05
CA GLY A 248 0.16 4.51 39.96
C GLY A 248 0.08 5.01 38.52
N LEU A 249 -1.09 5.52 38.15
CA LEU A 249 -1.42 6.31 36.96
C LEU A 249 -1.67 5.56 35.63
N LEU A 250 -2.86 4.96 35.56
CA LEU A 250 -3.59 4.79 34.29
C LEU A 250 -4.76 5.78 34.28
N GLY A 251 -4.45 7.04 33.99
CA GLY A 251 -5.41 8.12 33.81
C GLY A 251 -5.92 8.17 32.36
N GLN A 252 -7.11 7.61 32.15
CA GLN A 252 -8.05 7.89 31.05
C GLN A 252 -7.57 7.68 29.60
N LEU A 253 -7.66 6.43 29.13
CA LEU A 253 -8.03 6.18 27.74
C LEU A 253 -9.54 5.93 27.70
N ARG A 254 -10.33 6.94 27.30
CA ARG A 254 -11.76 6.73 26.97
C ARG A 254 -11.82 5.86 25.70
N ILE A 255 -11.95 4.56 25.90
CA ILE A 255 -12.44 3.65 24.87
C ILE A 255 -13.86 4.10 24.55
N LEU A 256 -14.07 4.60 23.33
CA LEU A 256 -15.39 4.96 22.82
C LEU A 256 -16.15 3.67 22.52
N THR A 257 -16.81 3.11 23.52
CA THR A 257 -17.91 2.16 23.32
C THR A 257 -19.14 2.94 22.90
N GLY A 258 -19.55 2.81 21.65
CA GLY A 258 -20.85 3.28 21.18
C GLY A 258 -21.96 2.53 21.93
N ILE A 259 -22.77 3.26 22.70
CA ILE A 259 -24.00 2.76 23.31
C ILE A 259 -25.10 2.91 22.26
N ASN A 260 -25.46 1.81 21.59
CA ASN A 260 -26.79 1.65 21.01
C ASN A 260 -27.61 0.80 21.99
N ASN A 261 -28.66 1.40 22.55
CA ASN A 261 -29.69 0.69 23.28
C ASN A 261 -30.54 -0.15 22.30
N GLY A 262 -30.80 -1.40 22.66
CA GLY A 262 -31.88 -2.20 22.06
C GLY A 262 -31.53 -3.67 21.83
N ASN A 263 -31.95 -4.51 22.79
CA ASN A 263 -32.30 -5.93 22.67
C ASN A 263 -31.19 -6.97 22.95
N LYS A 264 -31.29 -7.54 24.16
CA LYS A 264 -30.72 -8.84 24.56
C LYS A 264 -31.17 -9.95 23.60
N LEU A 265 -30.23 -10.74 23.07
CA LEU A 265 -30.16 -12.20 23.24
C LEU A 265 -28.95 -12.82 22.50
N LEU A 266 -28.14 -13.54 23.28
CA LEU A 266 -27.19 -14.63 22.97
C LEU A 266 -26.59 -14.72 21.54
N TYR A 267 -25.32 -14.29 21.37
CA TYR A 267 -24.42 -14.85 20.35
C TYR A 267 -22.93 -14.71 20.75
N ILE A 268 -22.57 -15.19 21.95
CA ILE A 268 -21.22 -15.03 22.52
C ILE A 268 -20.33 -16.29 22.34
N ALA A 269 -20.81 -17.34 21.68
CA ALA A 269 -20.06 -18.61 21.62
C ALA A 269 -19.08 -18.77 20.44
N ILE A 270 -19.16 -17.98 19.37
CA ILE A 270 -18.36 -18.19 18.14
C ILE A 270 -17.03 -17.40 18.06
N PRO A 271 -16.85 -16.17 18.63
CA PRO A 271 -15.59 -15.43 18.44
C PRO A 271 -14.40 -15.99 19.25
N PHE A 272 -14.62 -16.80 20.29
CA PHE A 272 -13.55 -17.30 21.16
C PHE A 272 -12.65 -18.39 20.52
N ILE A 273 -13.09 -19.03 19.44
CA ILE A 273 -12.28 -20.06 18.76
C ILE A 273 -11.38 -19.45 17.67
N LEU A 274 -11.76 -18.31 17.08
CA LEU A 274 -10.96 -17.64 16.04
C LEU A 274 -9.87 -16.73 16.60
N ILE A 275 -10.08 -16.12 17.77
CA ILE A 275 -9.10 -15.24 18.42
C ILE A 275 -7.76 -15.96 18.70
N PRO A 276 -7.72 -17.21 19.23
CA PRO A 276 -6.47 -17.94 19.43
C PRO A 276 -5.73 -18.28 18.13
N ILE A 277 -6.44 -18.52 17.03
CA ILE A 277 -5.84 -18.84 15.73
C ILE A 277 -5.19 -17.61 15.10
N ILE A 278 -5.89 -16.46 15.15
CA ILE A 278 -5.36 -15.16 14.69
C ILE A 278 -4.17 -14.72 15.55
N LEU A 279 -4.26 -14.90 16.88
CA LEU A 279 -3.15 -14.63 17.81
C LEU A 279 -1.98 -15.60 17.61
N GLY A 280 -2.23 -16.87 17.26
CA GLY A 280 -1.20 -17.86 16.98
C GLY A 280 -0.42 -17.57 15.70
N ILE A 281 -1.10 -17.14 14.63
CA ILE A 281 -0.47 -16.78 13.35
C ILE A 281 0.34 -15.47 13.50
N SER A 282 -0.23 -14.46 14.17
CA SER A 282 0.45 -13.19 14.43
C SER A 282 1.65 -13.35 15.39
N TYR A 283 1.55 -14.18 16.43
CA TYR A 283 2.68 -14.48 17.32
C TYR A 283 3.84 -15.18 16.59
N LYS A 284 3.55 -16.12 15.68
CA LYS A 284 4.57 -16.79 14.86
C LYS A 284 5.29 -15.79 13.93
N TYR A 285 4.56 -14.81 13.39
CA TYR A 285 5.13 -13.78 12.53
C TYR A 285 5.96 -12.74 13.30
N ILE A 286 5.49 -12.29 14.47
CA ILE A 286 6.23 -11.38 15.35
C ILE A 286 7.53 -12.02 15.85
N THR A 287 7.49 -13.28 16.28
CA THR A 287 8.68 -14.01 16.72
C THR A 287 9.65 -14.30 15.58
N TYR A 288 9.16 -14.57 14.37
CA TYR A 288 9.98 -14.66 13.16
C TYR A 288 10.71 -13.33 12.87
N ARG A 289 10.00 -12.20 12.93
CA ARG A 289 10.56 -10.85 12.76
C ARG A 289 11.62 -10.53 13.81
N GLN A 290 11.38 -10.85 15.08
CA GLN A 290 12.35 -10.65 16.17
C GLN A 290 13.61 -11.52 15.98
N ARG A 291 13.46 -12.79 15.58
CA ARG A 291 14.59 -13.67 15.25
C ARG A 291 15.39 -13.16 14.04
N LYS A 292 14.74 -12.65 12.99
CA LYS A 292 15.40 -12.04 11.81
C LYS A 292 16.22 -10.81 12.21
N LYS A 293 15.66 -9.90 13.03
CA LYS A 293 16.38 -8.72 13.57
C LYS A 293 17.58 -9.11 14.44
N LEU A 294 17.46 -10.14 15.28
CA LEU A 294 18.58 -10.64 16.09
C LEU A 294 19.68 -11.28 15.23
N ASN A 295 19.30 -12.01 14.18
CA ASN A 295 20.25 -12.65 13.28
C ASN A 295 20.96 -11.64 12.36
N SER A 296 20.29 -10.58 11.90
CA SER A 296 20.98 -9.52 11.15
C SER A 296 21.96 -8.77 12.06
N LYS A 297 21.58 -8.40 13.29
CA LYS A 297 22.50 -7.78 14.27
C LYS A 297 23.71 -8.66 14.58
N LYS A 298 23.56 -9.99 14.65
CA LYS A 298 24.68 -10.93 14.79
C LYS A 298 25.58 -10.98 13.55
N LYS A 299 25.01 -10.87 12.34
CA LYS A 299 25.78 -10.82 11.09
C LYS A 299 26.63 -9.54 11.00
N TYR A 300 26.04 -8.38 11.29
CA TYR A 300 26.80 -7.11 11.37
C TYR A 300 27.89 -7.16 12.45
N ALA A 301 27.60 -7.71 13.63
CA ALA A 301 28.60 -7.86 14.70
C ALA A 301 29.76 -8.83 14.32
N ASN A 302 29.50 -9.83 13.47
CA ASN A 302 30.54 -10.72 12.95
C ASN A 302 31.34 -10.08 11.81
N ASP A 303 30.71 -9.28 10.95
CA ASP A 303 31.40 -8.58 9.85
C ASP A 303 32.37 -7.50 10.39
N TYR A 304 32.03 -6.81 11.50
CA TYR A 304 32.97 -5.92 12.20
C TYR A 304 34.12 -6.64 12.93
N LYS A 305 34.01 -7.96 13.15
CA LYS A 305 35.09 -8.77 13.73
C LYS A 305 36.11 -9.26 12.72
N PHE A 306 35.82 -9.16 11.41
CA PHE A 306 36.69 -9.65 10.33
C PHE A 306 37.46 -8.56 9.58
N VAL A 307 37.37 -7.29 9.98
CA VAL A 307 38.15 -6.17 9.39
C VAL A 307 39.22 -5.69 10.37
N PHE A 308 40.19 -6.56 10.67
CA PHE A 308 41.53 -6.19 11.15
C PHE A 308 42.51 -7.24 10.63
N TYR A 309 42.80 -7.16 9.33
CA TYR A 309 44.01 -7.73 8.77
C TYR A 309 44.53 -6.70 7.76
N GLU A 310 45.64 -6.08 8.11
CA GLU A 310 46.34 -5.07 7.33
C GLU A 310 47.31 -5.79 6.38
N PRO A 311 47.26 -5.53 5.06
CA PRO A 311 48.40 -5.81 4.20
C PRO A 311 48.89 -4.55 3.50
N ASP A 312 50.20 -4.36 3.67
CA ASP A 312 51.15 -3.45 3.04
C ASP A 312 50.72 -2.69 1.76
N LEU A 313 50.76 -1.36 1.90
CA LEU A 313 50.90 -0.38 0.83
C LEU A 313 52.28 -0.49 0.16
N LYS A 314 52.41 -1.32 -0.88
CA LYS A 314 53.49 -1.19 -1.88
C LYS A 314 53.19 -2.04 -3.12
N THR A 315 52.53 -1.45 -4.11
CA THR A 315 52.77 -1.58 -5.57
C THR A 315 51.55 -1.10 -6.35
N LEU A 316 51.49 0.22 -6.60
CA LEU A 316 50.54 0.83 -7.51
C LEU A 316 51.32 1.61 -8.56
N TYR A 317 51.93 0.90 -9.51
CA TYR A 317 52.37 1.43 -10.81
C TYR A 317 52.68 0.26 -11.74
N LYS A 318 51.75 -0.06 -12.66
CA LYS A 318 52.03 -0.30 -14.10
C LYS A 318 50.79 -0.79 -14.85
N TYR A 319 50.43 0.03 -15.84
CA TYR A 319 49.57 -0.18 -17.02
C TYR A 319 48.09 -0.47 -16.79
#